data_AF-A0A2T0H1I8-F1
#
_entry.id   AF-A0A2T0H1I8-F1
#
_cell.length_a   1.000
_cell.length_b   1.000
_cell.length_c   1.000
_cell.angle_alpha   90.00
_cell.angle_beta   90.00
_cell.angle_gamma   90.00
#
_symmetry.space_group_name_H-M   'P 1'
#
loop_
_entity.id
_entity.type
_entity.pdbx_description
1 polymer ?
#
loop_
_entity_poly.entity_id
_entity_poly.type
_entity_poly.pdbx_seq_one_letter_code
_entity_poly.pdbx_strand_id
1 'polypeptide(L)'
;MSESDERLPWPEEWPYPGGWRQRATATVFALLGAGSALAAVTALSASPPDARGVIMAMCAPLFLGFAAVAVLTRLRVRNRGIASVRLEHVETVGSEAVVIPYSRGLTSTYVVMTVSMLALFGFFAAVSLLVITDGEPGGTGVVLLLVASGAATLYLLLLVVEALRGGLGRGVLALAPTGVYHRSWTFTSFFPWDSIISVTAGTSGGQLITTAVYDNGTPCFHRRSRLWRQPELSLAPHMGVQGVNLSVDPALAYHALRYYHRYPDARAELGSQAGAERIRRAELLEH
;
A
#
# COMPACT_ATOMS: atom_id res chain seq x y z
N MET A 1 21.76 -30.49 -4.47
CA MET A 1 21.66 -30.04 -3.06
C MET A 1 21.28 -28.56 -3.13
N SER A 2 19.98 -28.27 -3.20
CA SER A 2 19.47 -26.91 -3.39
C SER A 2 19.27 -26.31 -2.01
N GLU A 3 19.83 -25.12 -1.75
CA GLU A 3 19.41 -24.24 -0.65
C GLU A 3 17.89 -24.12 -0.71
N SER A 4 17.19 -24.89 0.12
CA SER A 4 15.82 -24.58 0.49
C SER A 4 15.92 -23.36 1.39
N ASP A 5 15.99 -22.20 0.75
CA ASP A 5 15.67 -20.86 1.26
C ASP A 5 14.83 -21.01 2.54
N GLU A 6 15.43 -20.80 3.72
CA GLU A 6 14.77 -20.92 5.03
C GLU A 6 13.70 -19.84 5.16
N ARG A 7 12.60 -20.03 4.45
CA ARG A 7 11.45 -19.13 4.46
C ARG A 7 10.53 -19.60 5.55
N LEU A 8 10.10 -18.64 6.36
CA LEU A 8 9.10 -18.89 7.39
C LEU A 8 7.83 -19.53 6.81
N PRO A 9 7.16 -20.40 7.59
CA PRO A 9 5.93 -21.04 7.17
C PRO A 9 4.88 -19.98 6.88
N TRP A 10 4.19 -20.18 5.77
CA TRP A 10 3.10 -19.31 5.37
C TRP A 10 1.86 -19.69 6.20
N PRO A 11 1.21 -18.73 6.89
CA PRO A 11 -0.03 -19.00 7.62
C PRO A 11 -1.07 -19.67 6.73
N GLU A 12 -1.72 -20.73 7.22
CA GLU A 12 -2.67 -21.54 6.45
C GLU A 12 -3.92 -20.75 6.05
N GLU A 13 -4.29 -19.76 6.87
CA GLU A 13 -5.43 -18.89 6.64
C GLU A 13 -5.21 -18.00 5.41
N TRP A 14 -3.95 -17.67 5.09
CA TRP A 14 -3.65 -16.73 4.02
C TRP A 14 -3.73 -17.35 2.63
N PRO A 15 -4.33 -16.64 1.66
CA PRO A 15 -4.36 -17.13 0.28
C PRO A 15 -2.93 -17.25 -0.26
N TYR A 16 -2.62 -18.41 -0.85
CA TYR A 16 -1.30 -18.65 -1.41
C TYR A 16 -1.04 -17.71 -2.58
N PRO A 17 0.13 -17.02 -2.61
CA PRO A 17 0.46 -16.09 -3.68
C PRO A 17 0.77 -16.81 -5.00
N GLY A 18 0.55 -16.13 -6.12
CA GLY A 18 1.05 -16.61 -7.41
C GLY A 18 0.11 -17.51 -8.20
N GLY A 19 -1.18 -17.60 -7.83
CA GLY A 19 -2.17 -18.40 -8.56
C GLY A 19 -2.32 -17.99 -10.03
N TRP A 20 -2.65 -18.94 -10.91
CA TRP A 20 -2.73 -18.70 -12.36
C TRP A 20 -3.65 -17.54 -12.74
N ARG A 21 -4.80 -17.40 -12.05
CA ARG A 21 -5.74 -16.28 -12.26
C ARG A 21 -5.06 -14.94 -12.05
N GLN A 22 -4.25 -14.82 -11.01
CA GLN A 22 -3.54 -13.58 -10.66
C GLN A 22 -2.48 -13.23 -11.71
N ARG A 23 -1.78 -14.25 -12.24
CA ARG A 23 -0.83 -14.09 -13.34
C ARG A 23 -1.54 -13.63 -14.60
N ALA A 24 -2.64 -14.28 -14.97
CA ALA A 24 -3.45 -13.91 -16.12
C ALA A 24 -3.95 -12.46 -16.02
N THR A 25 -4.48 -12.05 -14.86
CA THR A 25 -4.91 -10.66 -14.63
C THR A 25 -3.76 -9.67 -14.79
N ALA A 26 -2.59 -9.95 -14.20
CA ALA A 26 -1.41 -9.09 -14.35
C ALA A 26 -0.93 -9.00 -15.80
N THR A 27 -0.91 -10.13 -16.53
CA THR A 27 -0.54 -10.17 -17.94
C THR A 27 -1.51 -9.39 -18.82
N VAL A 28 -2.83 -9.53 -18.61
CA VAL A 28 -3.84 -8.79 -19.37
C VAL A 28 -3.65 -7.28 -19.18
N PHE A 29 -3.50 -6.81 -17.95
CA PHE A 29 -3.25 -5.38 -17.70
C PHE A 29 -1.91 -4.90 -18.26
N ALA A 30 -0.87 -5.74 -18.22
CA ALA A 30 0.41 -5.41 -18.83
C ALA A 30 0.31 -5.27 -20.36
N LEU A 31 -0.41 -6.18 -21.01
CA LEU A 31 -0.65 -6.13 -22.46
C LEU A 31 -1.50 -4.92 -22.85
N LEU A 32 -2.55 -4.61 -22.09
CA LEU A 32 -3.36 -3.39 -22.31
C LEU A 32 -2.52 -2.13 -22.13
N GLY A 33 -1.68 -2.07 -21.10
CA GLY A 33 -0.79 -0.94 -20.86
C GLY A 33 0.25 -0.76 -21.96
N ALA A 34 0.91 -1.84 -22.38
CA ALA A 34 1.88 -1.82 -23.47
C ALA A 34 1.23 -1.46 -24.81
N GLY A 35 0.07 -2.04 -25.11
CA GLY A 35 -0.72 -1.71 -26.30
C GLY A 35 -1.17 -0.25 -26.33
N SER A 36 -1.62 0.28 -25.18
CA SER A 36 -1.99 1.69 -25.04
C SER A 36 -0.79 2.62 -25.26
N ALA A 37 0.38 2.26 -24.74
CA ALA A 37 1.60 3.04 -24.96
C ALA A 37 2.03 3.04 -26.43
N LEU A 38 2.00 1.87 -27.08
CA LEU A 38 2.35 1.75 -28.51
C LEU A 38 1.36 2.55 -29.38
N ALA A 39 0.06 2.39 -29.12
CA ALA A 39 -0.98 3.11 -29.85
C ALA A 39 -0.87 4.63 -29.65
N ALA A 40 -0.56 5.08 -28.43
CA ALA A 40 -0.29 6.49 -28.15
C ALA A 40 0.86 7.05 -29.00
N VAL A 41 2.00 6.34 -29.06
CA VAL A 41 3.14 6.75 -29.87
C VAL A 41 2.75 6.85 -31.34
N THR A 42 2.04 5.84 -31.88
CA THR A 42 1.62 5.85 -33.29
C THR A 42 0.67 7.01 -33.60
N ALA A 43 -0.32 7.26 -32.75
CA ALA A 43 -1.33 8.31 -32.95
C ALA A 43 -0.75 9.72 -32.80
N LEU A 44 0.19 9.92 -31.88
CA LEU A 44 0.88 11.20 -31.68
C LEU A 44 1.94 11.48 -32.76
N SER A 45 2.46 10.44 -33.42
CA SER A 45 3.41 10.56 -34.54
C SER A 45 2.75 10.82 -35.89
N ALA A 46 1.42 10.72 -35.98
CA ALA A 46 0.66 11.01 -37.19
C ALA A 46 0.61 12.53 -37.45
N SER A 47 0.46 12.91 -38.72
CA SER A 47 0.31 14.32 -39.15
C SER A 47 -1.05 14.50 -39.83
N PRO A 48 -2.02 15.22 -39.23
CA PRO A 48 -1.98 15.86 -37.91
C PRO A 48 -2.07 14.85 -36.74
N PRO A 49 -1.57 15.20 -35.54
CA PRO A 49 -1.61 14.32 -34.38
C PRO A 49 -3.05 14.05 -33.94
N ASP A 50 -3.37 12.78 -33.70
CA ASP A 50 -4.70 12.36 -33.27
C ASP A 50 -4.87 12.53 -31.75
N ALA A 51 -5.91 13.26 -31.33
CA ALA A 51 -6.26 13.47 -29.93
C ALA A 51 -6.46 12.15 -29.15
N ARG A 52 -6.81 11.06 -29.83
CA ARG A 52 -6.88 9.72 -29.23
C ARG A 52 -5.53 9.26 -28.66
N GLY A 53 -4.42 9.71 -29.25
CA GLY A 53 -3.08 9.41 -28.77
C GLY A 53 -2.81 9.96 -27.36
N VAL A 54 -3.36 11.13 -27.03
CA VAL A 54 -3.23 11.74 -25.68
C VAL A 54 -3.97 10.89 -24.64
N ILE A 55 -5.19 10.45 -24.95
CA ILE A 55 -5.99 9.59 -24.06
C ILE A 55 -5.26 8.26 -23.83
N MET A 56 -4.75 7.65 -24.90
CA MET A 56 -3.99 6.40 -24.82
C MET A 56 -2.69 6.56 -24.00
N ALA A 57 -2.01 7.71 -24.12
CA ALA A 57 -0.82 8.01 -23.33
C ALA A 57 -1.13 8.10 -21.83
N MET A 58 -2.28 8.68 -21.46
CA MET A 58 -2.72 8.79 -20.06
C MET A 58 -3.24 7.46 -19.49
N CYS A 59 -3.86 6.62 -20.31
CA CYS A 59 -4.36 5.30 -19.89
C CYS A 59 -3.25 4.26 -19.70
N ALA A 60 -2.17 4.33 -20.47
CA ALA A 60 -1.05 3.38 -20.39
C ALA A 60 -0.48 3.21 -18.97
N PRO A 61 -0.09 4.28 -18.23
CA PRO A 61 0.41 4.16 -16.87
C PRO A 61 -0.64 3.65 -15.87
N LEU A 62 -1.95 3.82 -16.14
CA LEU A 62 -3.01 3.26 -15.29
C LEU A 62 -3.04 1.73 -15.40
N PHE A 63 -3.06 1.20 -16.62
CA PHE A 63 -3.05 -0.25 -16.86
C PHE A 63 -1.75 -0.90 -16.38
N LEU A 64 -0.60 -0.28 -16.67
CA LEU A 64 0.68 -0.73 -16.13
C LEU A 64 0.72 -0.64 -14.60
N GLY A 65 0.10 0.38 -14.01
CA GLY A 65 -0.07 0.51 -12.57
C GLY A 65 -0.87 -0.64 -11.97
N PHE A 66 -2.02 -1.01 -12.56
CA PHE A 66 -2.81 -2.17 -12.13
C PHE A 66 -2.03 -3.49 -12.25
N ALA A 67 -1.28 -3.67 -13.36
CA ALA A 67 -0.40 -4.81 -13.52
C ALA A 67 0.69 -4.84 -12.43
N ALA A 68 1.32 -3.70 -12.15
CA ALA A 68 2.34 -3.56 -11.12
C ALA A 68 1.77 -3.84 -9.72
N VAL A 69 0.59 -3.32 -9.37
CA VAL A 69 -0.09 -3.64 -8.11
C VAL A 69 -0.36 -5.13 -8.01
N ALA A 70 -0.89 -5.77 -9.05
CA ALA A 70 -1.15 -7.21 -9.06
C ALA A 70 0.14 -8.03 -8.87
N VAL A 71 1.21 -7.67 -9.59
CA VAL A 71 2.53 -8.31 -9.45
C VAL A 71 3.08 -8.11 -8.04
N LEU A 72 3.09 -6.89 -7.52
CA LEU A 72 3.71 -6.55 -6.24
C LEU A 72 2.93 -7.12 -5.06
N THR A 73 1.60 -7.11 -5.08
CA THR A 73 0.76 -7.58 -3.97
C THR A 73 0.47 -9.08 -4.02
N ARG A 74 0.50 -9.72 -5.20
CA ARG A 74 0.04 -11.11 -5.34
C ARG A 74 1.11 -12.08 -5.84
N LEU A 75 2.03 -11.64 -6.70
CA LEU A 75 3.02 -12.53 -7.32
C LEU A 75 4.38 -12.46 -6.63
N ARG A 76 4.81 -11.27 -6.24
CA ARG A 76 6.11 -11.00 -5.62
C ARG A 76 6.06 -10.87 -4.11
N VAL A 77 4.89 -11.04 -3.49
CA VAL A 77 4.71 -10.79 -2.05
C VAL A 77 5.64 -11.65 -1.18
N ARG A 78 5.87 -12.92 -1.57
CA ARG A 78 6.77 -13.85 -0.88
C ARG A 78 8.24 -13.75 -1.31
N ASN A 79 8.53 -13.00 -2.36
CA ASN A 79 9.90 -12.80 -2.85
C ASN A 79 10.48 -11.47 -2.34
N ARG A 80 9.83 -10.84 -1.36
CA ARG A 80 10.32 -9.63 -0.73
C ARG A 80 11.39 -10.00 0.29
N GLY A 81 12.57 -9.43 0.11
CA GLY A 81 13.69 -9.66 1.01
C GLY A 81 13.55 -8.99 2.37
N ILE A 82 14.48 -9.33 3.25
CA ILE A 82 14.60 -8.87 4.63
C ILE A 82 15.34 -7.54 4.78
N ALA A 83 16.02 -7.07 3.74
CA ALA A 83 16.96 -5.94 3.78
C ALA A 83 16.33 -4.59 4.21
N SER A 84 15.00 -4.51 4.18
CA SER A 84 14.28 -3.29 4.57
C SER A 84 13.99 -3.19 6.07
N VAL A 85 14.16 -4.29 6.83
CA VAL A 85 14.14 -4.29 8.30
C VAL A 85 15.34 -3.50 8.77
N ARG A 86 15.14 -2.48 9.61
CA ARG A 86 16.21 -1.66 10.17
C ARG A 86 15.86 -1.18 11.56
N LEU A 87 16.88 -0.88 12.35
CA LEU A 87 16.71 -0.14 13.60
C LEU A 87 16.55 1.35 13.26
N GLU A 88 15.55 2.00 13.85
CA GLU A 88 15.30 3.43 13.66
C GLU A 88 14.69 4.00 14.93
N HIS A 89 15.10 5.22 15.30
CA HIS A 89 14.52 5.95 16.40
C HIS A 89 13.09 6.38 16.06
N VAL A 90 12.10 5.95 16.85
CA VAL A 90 10.70 6.34 16.65
C VAL A 90 10.36 7.44 17.64
N GLU A 91 10.36 8.69 17.19
CA GLU A 91 10.09 9.89 18.03
C GLU A 91 8.82 9.76 18.86
N THR A 92 7.76 9.14 18.32
CA THR A 92 6.48 8.97 19.02
C THR A 92 6.58 8.07 20.25
N VAL A 93 7.52 7.12 20.25
CA VAL A 93 7.77 6.19 21.37
C VAL A 93 8.99 6.64 22.19
N GLY A 94 9.83 7.51 21.65
CA GLY A 94 11.06 7.99 22.30
C GLY A 94 12.12 6.90 22.46
N SER A 95 12.04 5.82 21.66
CA SER A 95 12.96 4.69 21.75
C SER A 95 13.41 4.21 20.36
N GLU A 96 14.55 3.53 20.33
CA GLU A 96 14.91 2.68 19.20
C GLU A 96 13.89 1.57 19.05
N ALA A 97 13.54 1.26 17.81
CA ALA A 97 12.61 0.20 17.47
C ALA A 97 13.02 -0.48 16.16
N VAL A 98 12.72 -1.77 16.03
CA VAL A 98 12.89 -2.47 14.75
C VAL A 98 11.74 -2.08 13.81
N VAL A 99 12.08 -1.41 12.72
CA VAL A 99 11.16 -0.84 11.75
C VAL A 99 11.07 -1.70 10.50
N ILE A 100 9.83 -2.06 10.15
CA ILE A 100 9.42 -2.70 8.91
C ILE A 100 8.59 -1.68 8.11
N PRO A 101 9.17 -1.01 7.11
CA PRO A 101 8.45 0.01 6.35
C PRO A 101 7.47 -0.61 5.35
N TYR A 102 6.57 0.20 4.81
CA TYR A 102 5.77 -0.18 3.66
C TYR A 102 6.60 -0.14 2.36
N SER A 103 6.19 -0.94 1.38
CA SER A 103 6.88 -1.08 0.08
C SER A 103 6.95 0.24 -0.68
N ARG A 104 8.17 0.65 -1.04
CA ARG A 104 8.41 1.81 -1.91
C ARG A 104 7.79 1.60 -3.29
N GLY A 105 7.86 0.38 -3.83
CA GLY A 105 7.30 0.05 -5.14
C GLY A 105 5.78 0.19 -5.19
N LEU A 106 5.07 -0.20 -4.12
CA LEU A 106 3.63 0.04 -4.04
C LEU A 106 3.33 1.53 -3.92
N THR A 107 4.05 2.23 -3.04
CA THR A 107 3.88 3.68 -2.84
C THR A 107 4.08 4.44 -4.16
N SER A 108 5.16 4.15 -4.90
CA SER A 108 5.42 4.79 -6.20
C SER A 108 4.36 4.45 -7.24
N THR A 109 3.88 3.20 -7.26
CA THR A 109 2.81 2.79 -8.19
C THR A 109 1.52 3.59 -7.95
N TYR A 110 1.12 3.75 -6.69
CA TYR A 110 -0.06 4.54 -6.35
C TYR A 110 0.11 6.03 -6.70
N VAL A 111 1.32 6.60 -6.51
CA VAL A 111 1.62 7.98 -6.92
C VAL A 111 1.49 8.14 -8.43
N VAL A 112 2.11 7.25 -9.21
CA VAL A 112 2.02 7.28 -10.69
C VAL A 112 0.57 7.16 -11.14
N MET A 113 -0.19 6.21 -10.60
CA MET A 113 -1.61 6.05 -10.93
C MET A 113 -2.42 7.31 -10.59
N THR A 114 -2.19 7.92 -9.43
CA THR A 114 -2.89 9.14 -9.00
C THR A 114 -2.60 10.30 -9.95
N VAL A 115 -1.33 10.50 -10.33
CA VAL A 115 -0.92 11.54 -11.28
C VAL A 115 -1.54 11.30 -12.67
N SER A 116 -1.55 10.04 -13.14
CA SER A 116 -2.16 9.67 -14.41
C SER A 116 -3.68 9.88 -14.41
N MET A 117 -4.37 9.53 -13.32
CA MET A 117 -5.80 9.82 -13.17
C MET A 117 -6.07 11.32 -13.15
N LEU A 118 -5.25 12.10 -12.44
CA LEU A 118 -5.37 13.54 -12.37
C LEU A 118 -5.21 14.18 -13.76
N ALA A 119 -4.21 13.74 -14.54
CA ALA A 119 -3.99 14.20 -15.91
C ALA A 119 -5.18 13.84 -16.82
N LEU A 120 -5.69 12.61 -16.72
CA LEU A 120 -6.81 12.13 -17.52
C LEU A 120 -8.12 12.90 -17.24
N PHE A 121 -8.50 13.02 -15.97
CA PHE A 121 -9.72 13.75 -15.60
C PHE A 121 -9.58 15.26 -15.80
N GLY A 122 -8.39 15.82 -15.55
CA GLY A 122 -8.10 17.22 -15.84
C GLY A 122 -8.20 17.53 -17.34
N PHE A 123 -7.70 16.63 -18.20
CA PHE A 123 -7.84 16.75 -19.65
C PHE A 123 -9.30 16.72 -20.10
N PHE A 124 -10.09 15.75 -19.60
CA PHE A 124 -11.52 15.70 -19.94
C PHE A 124 -12.30 16.93 -19.44
N ALA A 125 -11.97 17.46 -18.26
CA ALA A 125 -12.57 18.68 -17.75
C ALA A 125 -12.23 19.88 -18.65
N ALA A 126 -10.96 20.03 -19.04
CA ALA A 126 -10.52 21.11 -19.92
C ALA A 126 -11.19 21.06 -21.30
N VAL A 127 -11.22 19.89 -21.94
CA VAL A 127 -11.86 19.71 -23.26
C VAL A 127 -13.36 20.00 -23.17
N SER A 128 -14.04 19.48 -22.14
CA SER A 128 -15.50 19.71 -21.99
C SER A 128 -15.81 21.19 -21.75
N LEU A 129 -14.95 21.90 -21.00
CA LEU A 129 -15.09 23.34 -20.78
C LEU A 129 -14.92 24.11 -22.09
N LEU A 130 -13.89 23.79 -22.89
CA LEU A 130 -13.64 24.43 -24.19
C LEU A 130 -14.82 24.28 -25.15
N VAL A 131 -15.36 23.07 -25.28
CA VAL A 131 -16.54 22.79 -26.13
C VAL A 131 -17.75 23.63 -25.72
N ILE A 132 -17.97 23.82 -24.41
CA ILE A 132 -19.09 24.63 -23.91
C ILE A 132 -18.84 26.13 -24.19
N THR A 133 -17.60 26.61 -24.05
CA THR A 133 -17.26 28.02 -24.26
C THR A 133 -17.26 28.43 -25.73
N ASP A 134 -16.98 27.49 -26.65
CA ASP A 134 -16.99 27.75 -28.09
C ASP A 134 -18.42 27.90 -28.68
N GLY A 135 -19.45 27.80 -27.84
CA GLY A 135 -20.84 28.08 -28.22
C GLY A 135 -21.50 26.97 -29.03
N GLU A 136 -20.84 25.82 -29.20
CA GLU A 136 -21.52 24.61 -29.65
C GLU A 136 -22.60 24.25 -28.63
N PRO A 137 -23.80 23.82 -29.05
CA PRO A 137 -24.83 23.35 -28.13
C PRO A 137 -24.32 22.09 -27.44
N GLY A 138 -23.62 22.28 -26.32
CA GLY A 138 -23.08 21.23 -25.49
C GLY A 138 -24.25 20.37 -25.03
N GLY A 139 -24.40 19.21 -25.67
CA GLY A 139 -25.42 18.24 -25.26
C GLY A 139 -25.27 17.93 -23.78
N THR A 140 -26.35 17.48 -23.13
CA THR A 140 -26.36 17.11 -21.70
C THR A 140 -25.19 16.22 -21.29
N GLY A 141 -24.67 15.39 -22.22
CA GLY A 141 -23.48 14.57 -22.01
C GLY A 141 -22.17 15.35 -21.78
N VAL A 142 -21.93 16.47 -22.46
CA VAL A 142 -20.69 17.28 -22.28
C VAL A 142 -20.70 17.96 -20.92
N VAL A 143 -21.86 18.50 -20.51
CA VAL A 143 -22.03 19.10 -19.18
C VAL A 143 -21.84 18.05 -18.09
N LEU A 144 -22.43 16.85 -18.26
CA LEU A 144 -22.25 15.76 -17.31
C LEU A 144 -20.79 15.31 -17.21
N LEU A 145 -20.09 15.21 -18.35
CA LEU A 145 -18.68 14.87 -18.39
C LEU A 145 -17.82 15.91 -17.67
N LEU A 146 -18.07 17.21 -17.90
CA LEU A 146 -17.39 18.30 -17.20
C LEU A 146 -17.57 18.22 -15.68
N VAL A 147 -18.82 18.02 -15.23
CA VAL A 147 -19.11 17.93 -13.79
C VAL A 147 -18.43 16.71 -13.18
N ALA A 148 -18.51 15.54 -13.82
CA ALA A 148 -17.92 14.32 -13.32
C ALA A 148 -16.38 14.39 -13.29
N SER A 149 -15.76 14.84 -14.39
CA SER A 149 -14.30 14.94 -14.49
C SER A 149 -13.75 16.08 -13.62
N GLY A 150 -14.47 17.21 -13.51
CA GLY A 150 -14.13 18.31 -12.62
C GLY A 150 -14.17 17.89 -11.15
N ALA A 151 -15.23 17.20 -10.72
CA ALA A 151 -15.34 16.66 -9.36
C ALA A 151 -14.24 15.64 -9.05
N ALA A 152 -13.95 14.72 -9.99
CA ALA A 152 -12.87 13.75 -9.84
C ALA A 152 -11.50 14.42 -9.74
N THR A 153 -11.22 15.40 -10.59
CA THR A 153 -9.98 16.19 -10.58
C THR A 153 -9.81 16.92 -9.25
N LEU A 154 -10.86 17.61 -8.77
CA LEU A 154 -10.86 18.31 -7.50
C LEU A 154 -10.58 17.36 -6.33
N TYR A 155 -11.25 16.20 -6.29
CA TYR A 155 -11.03 15.19 -5.26
C TYR A 155 -9.58 14.69 -5.25
N LEU A 156 -9.01 14.38 -6.43
CA LEU A 156 -7.61 13.93 -6.54
C LEU A 156 -6.63 15.03 -6.11
N LEU A 157 -6.88 16.30 -6.46
CA LEU A 157 -6.08 17.44 -6.00
C LEU A 157 -6.13 17.57 -4.48
N LEU A 158 -7.29 17.42 -3.85
CA LEU A 158 -7.42 17.46 -2.41
C LEU A 158 -6.62 16.33 -1.73
N LEU A 159 -6.61 15.12 -2.30
CA LEU A 159 -5.76 14.03 -1.81
C LEU A 159 -4.27 14.34 -1.95
N VAL A 160 -3.85 14.95 -3.07
CA VAL A 160 -2.46 15.38 -3.25
C VAL A 160 -2.07 16.45 -2.23
N VAL A 161 -2.94 17.44 -1.99
CA VAL A 161 -2.72 18.47 -0.97
C VAL A 161 -2.62 17.84 0.42
N GLU A 162 -3.47 16.86 0.74
CA GLU A 162 -3.40 16.15 2.02
C GLU A 162 -2.11 15.33 2.16
N ALA A 163 -1.62 14.71 1.08
CA ALA A 163 -0.31 14.06 1.07
C ALA A 163 0.84 15.04 1.30
N LEU A 164 0.83 16.20 0.63
CA LEU A 164 1.86 17.25 0.79
C LEU A 164 1.86 17.87 2.18
N ARG A 165 0.68 17.99 2.82
CA ARG A 165 0.54 18.40 4.23
C ARG A 165 0.97 17.32 5.24
N GLY A 166 1.40 16.15 4.76
CA GLY A 166 1.78 15.02 5.60
C GLY A 166 0.59 14.27 6.21
N GLY A 167 -0.65 14.52 5.76
CA GLY A 167 -1.83 13.74 6.14
C GLY A 167 -1.79 12.31 5.60
N LEU A 168 -1.13 12.12 4.45
CA LEU A 168 -0.81 10.82 3.86
C LEU A 168 0.70 10.60 3.85
N GLY A 169 1.16 9.46 4.35
CA GLY A 169 2.58 9.12 4.35
C GLY A 169 2.82 7.63 4.19
N ARG A 170 4.07 7.27 3.90
CA ARG A 170 4.46 5.86 3.82
C ARG A 170 4.26 5.19 5.18
N GLY A 171 3.50 4.11 5.19
CA GLY A 171 3.25 3.33 6.40
C GLY A 171 4.52 2.66 6.94
N VAL A 172 4.51 2.38 8.23
CA VAL A 172 5.58 1.73 8.99
C VAL A 172 4.95 0.87 10.09
N LEU A 173 5.45 -0.36 10.23
CA LEU A 173 5.26 -1.17 11.43
C LEU A 173 6.57 -1.14 12.22
N ALA A 174 6.55 -0.63 13.44
CA ALA A 174 7.70 -0.58 14.33
C ALA A 174 7.45 -1.43 15.57
N LEU A 175 8.39 -2.31 15.88
CA LEU A 175 8.39 -3.16 17.06
C LEU A 175 9.37 -2.55 18.06
N ALA A 176 8.85 -1.94 19.12
CA ALA A 176 9.63 -1.33 20.18
C ALA A 176 9.60 -2.23 21.44
N PRO A 177 10.55 -2.07 22.38
CA PRO A 177 10.51 -2.81 23.64
C PRO A 177 9.22 -2.60 24.44
N THR A 178 8.62 -1.41 24.35
CA THR A 178 7.41 -1.03 25.09
C THR A 178 6.11 -1.44 24.39
N GLY A 179 6.11 -1.66 23.08
CA GLY A 179 4.91 -2.00 22.34
C GLY A 179 5.09 -2.02 20.83
N VAL A 180 3.97 -2.16 20.13
CA VAL A 180 3.89 -2.12 18.68
C VAL A 180 3.36 -0.77 18.25
N TYR A 181 4.13 -0.08 17.41
CA TYR A 181 3.70 1.14 16.75
C TYR A 181 3.36 0.83 15.30
N HIS A 182 2.14 1.19 14.89
CA HIS A 182 1.68 1.06 13.51
C HIS A 182 1.30 2.42 12.97
N ARG A 183 2.06 2.87 11.98
CA ARG A 183 1.70 3.98 11.11
C ARG A 183 1.14 3.41 9.83
N SER A 184 -0.14 3.58 9.60
CA SER A 184 -0.73 3.36 8.28
C SER A 184 -0.62 4.65 7.46
N TRP A 185 -1.31 4.71 6.31
CA TRP A 185 -1.27 5.89 5.45
C TRP A 185 -2.04 7.05 6.06
N THR A 186 -3.18 6.75 6.69
CA THR A 186 -4.15 7.74 7.17
C THR A 186 -4.24 7.83 8.68
N PHE A 187 -3.53 6.98 9.42
CA PHE A 187 -3.58 6.96 10.87
C PHE A 187 -2.28 6.42 11.48
N THR A 188 -2.11 6.68 12.76
CA THR A 188 -1.07 6.11 13.62
C THR A 188 -1.70 5.52 14.85
N SER A 189 -1.17 4.41 15.33
CA SER A 189 -1.65 3.69 16.50
C SER A 189 -0.50 3.07 17.27
N PHE A 190 -0.60 3.08 18.60
CA PHE A 190 0.37 2.45 19.49
C PHE A 190 -0.35 1.46 20.40
N PHE A 191 0.23 0.27 20.53
CA PHE A 191 -0.31 -0.85 21.30
C PHE A 191 0.77 -1.35 22.26
N PRO A 192 0.65 -1.08 23.56
CA PRO A 192 1.52 -1.69 24.56
C PRO A 192 1.48 -3.22 24.45
N TRP A 193 2.60 -3.91 24.64
CA TRP A 193 2.62 -5.37 24.52
C TRP A 193 1.63 -6.07 25.45
N ASP A 194 1.44 -5.54 26.66
CA ASP A 194 0.55 -6.11 27.67
C ASP A 194 -0.94 -5.93 27.32
N SER A 195 -1.25 -5.05 26.36
CA SER A 195 -2.61 -4.89 25.83
C SER A 195 -2.93 -5.92 24.73
N ILE A 196 -1.92 -6.56 24.14
CA ILE A 196 -2.11 -7.50 23.03
C ILE A 196 -2.48 -8.87 23.60
N ILE A 197 -3.70 -9.32 23.29
CA ILE A 197 -4.22 -10.62 23.73
C ILE A 197 -3.71 -11.74 22.82
N SER A 198 -3.78 -11.52 21.51
CA SER A 198 -3.41 -12.53 20.52
C SER A 198 -2.99 -11.91 19.20
N VAL A 199 -2.11 -12.61 18.47
CA VAL A 199 -1.70 -12.30 17.09
C VAL A 199 -2.19 -13.42 16.19
N THR A 200 -2.99 -13.10 15.19
CA THR A 200 -3.65 -14.08 14.29
C THR A 200 -3.56 -13.65 12.83
N ALA A 201 -3.52 -14.62 11.93
CA ALA A 201 -3.61 -14.39 10.49
C ALA A 201 -5.09 -14.25 10.07
N GLY A 202 -5.41 -13.16 9.38
CA GLY A 202 -6.72 -12.90 8.78
C GLY A 202 -6.66 -12.82 7.26
N THR A 203 -7.82 -12.91 6.61
CA THR A 203 -7.91 -13.00 5.13
C THR A 203 -8.48 -11.76 4.45
N SER A 204 -8.97 -10.79 5.23
CA SER A 204 -9.61 -9.59 4.69
C SER A 204 -8.61 -8.73 3.92
N GLY A 205 -8.77 -8.66 2.60
CA GLY A 205 -7.87 -7.93 1.70
C GLY A 205 -6.56 -8.65 1.35
N GLY A 206 -6.38 -9.92 1.74
CA GLY A 206 -5.19 -10.70 1.46
C GLY A 206 -4.50 -11.21 2.71
N GLN A 207 -3.21 -10.90 2.88
CA GLN A 207 -2.41 -11.30 4.05
C GLN A 207 -2.59 -10.27 5.18
N LEU A 208 -3.72 -10.32 5.88
CA LEU A 208 -3.97 -9.43 7.01
C LEU A 208 -3.35 -10.04 8.27
N ILE A 209 -2.54 -9.26 8.98
CA ILE A 209 -2.11 -9.58 10.34
C ILE A 209 -3.07 -8.86 11.28
N THR A 210 -3.77 -9.61 12.13
CA THR A 210 -4.70 -9.06 13.12
C THR A 210 -4.17 -9.29 14.51
N THR A 211 -4.23 -8.28 15.35
CA THR A 211 -3.89 -8.40 16.77
C THR A 211 -5.07 -7.97 17.62
N ALA A 212 -5.60 -8.88 18.42
CA ALA A 212 -6.64 -8.58 19.37
C ALA A 212 -6.03 -7.80 20.54
N VAL A 213 -6.68 -6.71 20.92
CA VAL A 213 -6.20 -5.76 21.92
C VAL A 213 -7.28 -5.61 22.98
N TYR A 214 -6.87 -5.67 24.25
CA TYR A 214 -7.72 -5.45 25.41
C TYR A 214 -7.89 -3.95 25.68
N ASP A 215 -9.14 -3.49 25.77
CA ASP A 215 -9.51 -2.07 25.81
C ASP A 215 -9.46 -1.44 27.22
N ASN A 216 -8.48 -1.83 28.05
CA ASN A 216 -8.31 -1.22 29.38
C ASN A 216 -7.36 -0.01 29.40
N GLY A 217 -6.67 0.24 28.29
CA GLY A 217 -5.90 1.46 28.04
C GLY A 217 -6.11 1.85 26.60
N THR A 218 -6.89 2.89 26.36
CA THR A 218 -7.27 3.35 25.01
C THR A 218 -6.04 3.34 24.09
N PRO A 219 -6.00 2.51 23.03
CA PRO A 219 -4.93 2.59 22.05
C PRO A 219 -4.84 4.03 21.56
N CYS A 220 -3.64 4.60 21.50
CA CYS A 220 -3.43 5.97 21.02
C CYS A 220 -3.68 6.02 19.52
N PHE A 221 -4.95 6.08 19.12
CA PHE A 221 -5.38 6.11 17.73
C PHE A 221 -5.47 7.55 17.26
N HIS A 222 -4.56 7.95 16.36
CA HIS A 222 -4.55 9.28 15.79
C HIS A 222 -4.80 9.22 14.29
N ARG A 223 -5.99 9.66 13.88
CA ARG A 223 -6.38 9.80 12.48
C ARG A 223 -5.75 11.05 11.87
N ARG A 224 -4.99 10.88 10.80
CA ARG A 224 -4.27 11.95 10.07
C ARG A 224 -5.02 12.48 8.85
N SER A 225 -5.80 11.64 8.18
CA SER A 225 -6.58 12.03 7.00
C SER A 225 -8.07 11.83 7.21
N ARG A 226 -8.87 12.84 6.82
CA ARG A 226 -10.35 12.75 6.82
C ARG A 226 -10.91 12.34 5.47
N LEU A 227 -10.20 12.61 4.38
CA LEU A 227 -10.66 12.37 3.02
C LEU A 227 -10.56 10.90 2.61
N TRP A 228 -9.61 10.17 3.17
CA TRP A 228 -9.43 8.74 2.90
C TRP A 228 -9.72 7.90 4.15
N ARG A 229 -10.55 6.86 4.00
CA ARG A 229 -10.83 5.89 5.07
C ARG A 229 -10.23 4.54 4.68
N GLN A 230 -9.18 4.14 5.40
CA GLN A 230 -8.56 2.84 5.18
C GLN A 230 -9.42 1.69 5.74
N PRO A 231 -9.51 0.54 5.05
CA PRO A 231 -10.25 -0.63 5.53
C PRO A 231 -9.80 -1.11 6.91
N GLU A 232 -8.50 -1.00 7.22
CA GLU A 232 -7.92 -1.39 8.51
C GLU A 232 -8.53 -0.61 9.69
N LEU A 233 -9.11 0.57 9.43
CA LEU A 233 -9.81 1.37 10.43
C LEU A 233 -11.07 0.67 10.98
N SER A 234 -11.66 -0.25 10.21
CA SER A 234 -12.82 -1.04 10.66
C SER A 234 -12.50 -2.04 11.77
N LEU A 235 -11.22 -2.33 11.99
CA LEU A 235 -10.77 -3.29 12.98
C LEU A 235 -10.55 -2.65 14.36
N ALA A 236 -10.58 -1.32 14.47
CA ALA A 236 -10.43 -0.62 15.75
C ALA A 236 -11.48 -1.14 16.76
N PRO A 237 -11.09 -1.42 18.03
CA PRO A 237 -9.81 -1.09 18.68
C PRO A 237 -8.66 -2.09 18.42
N HIS A 238 -8.89 -3.16 17.66
CA HIS A 238 -7.85 -4.11 17.28
C HIS A 238 -6.94 -3.55 16.18
N MET A 239 -5.69 -3.99 16.15
CA MET A 239 -4.77 -3.61 15.08
C MET A 239 -4.86 -4.57 13.91
N GLY A 240 -4.96 -3.99 12.71
CA GLY A 240 -4.87 -4.69 11.44
C GLY A 240 -3.73 -4.14 10.60
N VAL A 241 -2.81 -5.01 10.18
CA VAL A 241 -1.71 -4.67 9.29
C VAL A 241 -1.85 -5.48 8.01
N GLN A 242 -2.08 -4.80 6.88
CA GLN A 242 -2.08 -5.44 5.57
C GLN A 242 -0.66 -5.80 5.17
N GLY A 243 -0.31 -7.08 5.27
CA GLY A 243 1.00 -7.62 4.94
C GLY A 243 1.42 -7.31 3.49
N VAL A 244 0.46 -7.28 2.56
CA VAL A 244 0.69 -6.87 1.16
C VAL A 244 1.35 -5.50 1.03
N ASN A 245 1.18 -4.62 2.01
CA ASN A 245 1.73 -3.27 1.98
C ASN A 245 3.17 -3.19 2.53
N LEU A 246 3.63 -4.20 3.28
CA LEU A 246 4.98 -4.23 3.89
C LEU A 246 6.08 -4.38 2.83
N SER A 247 7.29 -3.90 3.10
CA SER A 247 8.42 -4.06 2.20
C SER A 247 9.11 -5.43 2.29
N VAL A 248 8.77 -6.23 3.29
CA VAL A 248 9.28 -7.59 3.57
C VAL A 248 8.24 -8.65 3.22
N ASP A 249 8.62 -9.93 3.30
CA ASP A 249 7.68 -11.05 3.31
C ASP A 249 6.67 -10.86 4.47
N PRO A 250 5.35 -10.83 4.21
CA PRO A 250 4.34 -10.74 5.26
C PRO A 250 4.47 -11.80 6.36
N ALA A 251 4.92 -13.01 6.01
CA ALA A 251 5.11 -14.07 6.99
C ALA A 251 6.16 -13.68 8.03
N LEU A 252 7.20 -12.95 7.62
CA LEU A 252 8.23 -12.44 8.52
C LEU A 252 7.65 -11.50 9.58
N ALA A 253 6.85 -10.53 9.17
CA ALA A 253 6.23 -9.59 10.11
C ALA A 253 5.23 -10.29 11.04
N TYR A 254 4.48 -11.27 10.52
CA TYR A 254 3.56 -12.07 11.31
C TYR A 254 4.28 -12.88 12.39
N HIS A 255 5.30 -13.64 12.03
CA HIS A 255 6.06 -14.44 12.98
C HIS A 255 6.87 -13.59 13.95
N ALA A 256 7.38 -12.43 13.52
CA ALA A 256 8.05 -11.49 14.42
C ALA A 256 7.08 -10.99 15.50
N LEU A 257 5.90 -10.51 15.10
CA LEU A 257 4.86 -10.08 16.05
C LEU A 257 4.45 -11.19 17.01
N ARG A 258 4.26 -12.41 16.50
CA ARG A 258 3.88 -13.58 17.30
C ARG A 258 4.98 -13.97 18.28
N TYR A 259 6.24 -13.98 17.85
CA TYR A 259 7.40 -14.30 18.69
C TYR A 259 7.54 -13.32 19.86
N TYR A 260 7.58 -12.01 19.60
CA TYR A 260 7.73 -11.01 20.67
C TYR A 260 6.50 -10.86 21.55
N HIS A 261 5.31 -11.21 21.04
CA HIS A 261 4.12 -11.37 21.89
C HIS A 261 4.33 -12.52 22.88
N ARG A 262 4.80 -13.69 22.40
CA ARG A 262 4.99 -14.92 23.18
C ARG A 262 6.15 -14.87 24.17
N TYR A 263 7.24 -14.16 23.86
CA TYR A 263 8.47 -14.09 24.66
C TYR A 263 8.74 -12.67 25.17
N PRO A 264 8.18 -12.28 26.34
CA PRO A 264 8.37 -10.95 26.91
C PRO A 264 9.84 -10.58 27.14
N ASP A 265 10.65 -11.54 27.58
CA ASP A 265 12.07 -11.31 27.89
C ASP A 265 12.89 -10.94 26.65
N ALA A 266 12.46 -11.38 25.46
CA ALA A 266 13.11 -11.05 24.20
C ALA A 266 12.82 -9.61 23.74
N ARG A 267 11.77 -8.94 24.24
CA ARG A 267 11.35 -7.61 23.77
C ARG A 267 12.41 -6.54 23.98
N ALA A 268 13.30 -6.70 24.96
CA ALA A 268 14.40 -5.76 25.21
C ALA A 268 15.34 -5.63 23.98
N GLU A 269 15.50 -6.69 23.20
CA GLU A 269 16.40 -6.68 22.03
C GLU A 269 15.83 -5.86 20.86
N LEU A 270 14.52 -5.55 20.85
CA LEU A 270 13.85 -4.71 19.84
C LEU A 270 14.34 -3.26 19.80
N GLY A 271 15.01 -2.81 20.87
CA GLY A 271 15.68 -1.51 20.92
C GLY A 271 17.12 -1.54 20.40
N SER A 272 17.56 -2.65 19.79
CA SER A 272 18.96 -2.87 19.41
C SER A 272 19.10 -3.59 18.06
N GLN A 273 20.33 -3.62 17.53
CA GLN A 273 20.63 -4.36 16.31
C GLN A 273 20.38 -5.87 16.47
N ALA A 274 20.44 -6.42 17.68
CA ALA A 274 20.18 -7.84 17.91
C ALA A 274 18.77 -8.24 17.46
N GLY A 275 17.74 -7.43 17.76
CA GLY A 275 16.37 -7.69 17.31
C GLY A 275 16.21 -7.55 15.80
N ALA A 276 16.86 -6.55 15.20
CA ALA A 276 16.85 -6.38 13.75
C ALA A 276 17.49 -7.59 13.04
N GLU A 277 18.62 -8.09 13.56
CA GLU A 277 19.31 -9.27 13.02
C GLU A 277 18.52 -10.55 13.22
N ARG A 278 17.90 -10.77 14.39
CA ARG A 278 17.02 -11.93 14.61
C ARG A 278 15.90 -12.00 13.57
N ILE A 279 15.22 -10.87 13.38
CA ILE A 279 14.15 -10.76 12.37
C ILE A 279 14.72 -11.00 10.98
N ARG A 280 15.86 -10.39 10.62
CA ARG A 280 16.49 -10.61 9.31
C ARG A 280 16.82 -12.08 9.06
N ARG A 281 17.37 -12.78 10.06
CA ARG A 281 17.71 -14.20 9.97
C ARG A 281 16.53 -15.14 10.05
N ALA A 282 15.31 -14.63 10.24
CA ALA A 282 14.11 -15.43 10.42
C ALA A 282 14.20 -16.46 11.58
N GLU A 283 15.01 -16.17 12.60
CA GLU A 283 15.13 -16.94 13.85
C GLU A 283 13.93 -16.65 14.77
N LEU A 284 12.73 -16.94 14.27
CA LEU A 284 11.44 -16.60 14.87
C LEU A 284 10.53 -17.83 15.06
N LEU A 285 11.00 -19.00 14.60
CA LEU A 285 10.33 -20.28 14.79
C LEU A 285 10.91 -21.00 16.00
N GLU A 286 10.02 -21.65 16.73
CA GLU A 286 10.40 -22.59 17.79
C GLU A 286 11.22 -23.74 17.16
N HIS A 287 12.30 -24.14 17.83
CA HIS A 287 12.90 -25.46 17.67
C HIS A 287 12.35 -26.37 18.76
#